data_AF-A0A9D1SR43-F1
#
_entry.id   AF-A0A9D1SR43-F1
#
_cell.length_a   1.000
_cell.length_b   1.000
_cell.length_c   1.000
_cell.angle_alpha   90.00
_cell.angle_beta   90.00
_cell.angle_gamma   90.00
#
_symmetry.space_group_name_H-M   'P 1'
#
loop_
_entity.id
_entity.type
_entity.pdbx_description
1 polymer ?
#
loop_
_entity_poly.entity_id
_entity_poly.type
_entity_poly.pdbx_seq_one_letter_code
_entity_poly.pdbx_strand_id
1 'polypeptide(L)'
;MEISKTNSQYSVKENNKKNRNVGTSIGSSLLGGCVPIAFMPLTNSVVNKIQKIGQLSQDKVDILHNAAETALCNTGLKEKGAKIVYLKREAGEIPPPKILINLSPLEQVKDGKNAFYAFKDAINPLTKEVMFSKNTIMMPEKDLSYIAFHEIGHGLNHNFSKLGRILQKMRNPMMAIAGNIALFCAFTKNAKQEEGKDLTTGQKVKNFVRNNAGKLSFAAMLPMLLEEGMATYKGQKLADKLLTKDMAKIVSKGTKVAYLTYIIGALSIATTSFATVKIKDYLVAKKENKSDNKVV
;
A
#
# COMPACT_ATOMS: atom_id res chain seq x y z
N MET A 1 57.35 -30.18 -2.63
CA MET A 1 56.66 -31.21 -3.44
C MET A 1 55.38 -30.59 -3.95
N GLU A 2 55.24 -30.63 -5.25
CA GLU A 2 54.33 -29.86 -6.09
C GLU A 2 52.94 -30.53 -6.24
N ILE A 3 51.95 -29.68 -6.49
CA ILE A 3 50.77 -29.86 -7.36
C ILE A 3 49.71 -30.91 -6.94
N SER A 4 48.52 -30.42 -6.60
CA SER A 4 47.36 -30.61 -7.49
C SER A 4 46.28 -29.55 -7.25
N LYS A 5 46.21 -28.59 -8.19
CA LYS A 5 45.05 -27.75 -8.44
C LYS A 5 44.08 -28.56 -9.30
N THR A 6 42.85 -28.73 -8.85
CA THR A 6 41.73 -29.03 -9.77
C THR A 6 40.84 -27.81 -9.87
N ASN A 7 41.11 -27.02 -10.91
CA ASN A 7 40.17 -26.09 -11.51
C ASN A 7 38.90 -26.85 -11.92
N SER A 8 37.74 -26.36 -11.51
CA SER A 8 36.52 -26.49 -12.30
C SER A 8 35.96 -25.09 -12.46
N GLN A 9 36.37 -24.45 -13.56
CA GLN A 9 35.71 -23.29 -14.12
C GLN A 9 34.35 -23.74 -14.65
N TYR A 10 33.27 -23.42 -13.94
CA TYR A 10 31.98 -23.23 -14.59
C TYR A 10 31.78 -21.74 -14.82
N SER A 11 32.26 -21.31 -16.00
CA SER A 11 31.81 -20.11 -16.69
C SER A 11 30.32 -20.27 -16.97
N VAL A 12 29.47 -19.69 -16.13
CA VAL A 12 28.07 -19.43 -16.49
C VAL A 12 28.06 -18.04 -17.10
N LYS A 13 28.07 -18.03 -18.44
CA LYS A 13 27.77 -16.88 -19.30
C LYS A 13 26.68 -16.02 -18.66
N GLU A 14 26.92 -14.71 -18.62
CA GLU A 14 25.91 -13.67 -18.44
C GLU A 14 24.79 -13.87 -19.46
N ASN A 15 23.80 -14.68 -19.09
CA ASN A 15 22.56 -14.72 -19.81
C ASN A 15 21.75 -13.50 -19.36
N ASN A 16 21.69 -12.53 -20.26
CA ASN A 16 20.66 -11.49 -20.38
C ASN A 16 19.26 -12.07 -20.12
N LYS A 17 18.92 -12.26 -18.85
CA LYS A 17 17.61 -12.74 -18.43
C LYS A 17 16.75 -11.52 -18.24
N LYS A 18 15.88 -11.28 -19.22
CA LYS A 18 14.68 -10.42 -19.14
C LYS A 18 14.18 -10.39 -17.70
N ASN A 19 14.51 -9.33 -16.98
CA ASN A 19 14.10 -9.13 -15.59
C ASN A 19 12.58 -8.96 -15.60
N ARG A 20 11.85 -10.04 -15.33
CA ARG A 20 10.47 -9.96 -14.86
C ARG A 20 10.52 -9.43 -13.43
N ASN A 21 10.73 -8.13 -13.32
CA ASN A 21 10.65 -7.38 -12.07
C ASN A 21 9.19 -7.39 -11.59
N VAL A 22 8.84 -8.33 -10.73
CA VAL A 22 7.71 -8.19 -9.82
C VAL A 22 8.20 -7.34 -8.64
N GLY A 23 8.40 -6.04 -8.91
CA GLY A 23 8.86 -5.06 -7.93
C GLY A 23 7.72 -4.71 -6.98
N THR A 24 7.69 -5.38 -5.84
CA THR A 24 6.76 -5.10 -4.75
C THR A 24 7.44 -4.09 -3.81
N SER A 25 7.07 -2.82 -3.96
CA SER A 25 7.58 -1.69 -3.17
C SER A 25 6.54 -0.57 -3.15
N ILE A 26 6.29 0.02 -1.98
CA ILE A 26 5.27 1.04 -1.61
C ILE A 26 3.82 0.62 -1.85
N GLY A 27 3.57 -0.31 -2.78
CA GLY A 27 2.28 -0.97 -2.95
C GLY A 27 2.06 -2.17 -2.02
N SER A 28 3.09 -2.82 -1.48
CA SER A 28 2.94 -4.18 -0.92
C SER A 28 2.07 -4.29 0.33
N SER A 29 1.98 -3.25 1.16
CA SER A 29 1.12 -3.29 2.36
C SER A 29 -0.38 -3.21 2.05
N LEU A 30 -0.76 -2.75 0.86
CA LEU A 30 -2.16 -2.71 0.37
C LEU A 30 -2.44 -3.66 -0.80
N LEU A 31 -1.45 -3.90 -1.66
CA LEU A 31 -1.60 -4.66 -2.90
C LEU A 31 -1.34 -6.17 -2.71
N GLY A 32 -0.92 -6.61 -1.52
CA GLY A 32 -0.67 -8.01 -1.20
C GLY A 32 -1.88 -8.95 -1.25
N GLY A 33 -3.09 -8.44 -1.50
CA GLY A 33 -4.31 -9.26 -1.57
C GLY A 33 -5.20 -9.08 -2.81
N CYS A 34 -5.36 -7.87 -3.37
CA CYS A 34 -6.48 -7.62 -4.29
C CYS A 34 -6.22 -6.54 -5.36
N VAL A 35 -5.04 -6.48 -5.99
CA VAL A 35 -4.96 -5.76 -7.29
C VAL A 35 -5.42 -6.72 -8.38
N PRO A 36 -6.52 -6.42 -9.08
CA PRO A 36 -6.96 -7.24 -10.19
C PRO A 36 -5.86 -7.21 -11.24
N ILE A 37 -5.60 -8.35 -11.91
CA ILE A 37 -4.55 -8.49 -12.93
C ILE A 37 -4.62 -7.36 -13.97
N ALA A 38 -5.84 -6.89 -14.29
CA ALA A 38 -6.10 -5.78 -15.20
C ALA A 38 -5.39 -4.46 -14.82
N PHE A 39 -5.13 -4.22 -13.53
CA PHE A 39 -4.46 -3.00 -13.05
C PHE A 39 -2.95 -3.19 -12.80
N MET A 40 -2.40 -4.40 -13.00
CA MET A 40 -0.95 -4.66 -12.84
C MET A 40 -0.06 -3.80 -13.74
N PRO A 41 -0.36 -3.59 -15.05
CA PRO A 41 0.50 -2.76 -15.89
C PRO A 41 0.57 -1.30 -15.42
N LEU A 42 -0.58 -0.75 -15.01
CA LEU A 42 -0.68 0.61 -14.52
C LEU A 42 0.06 0.77 -13.19
N THR A 43 -0.15 -0.15 -12.25
CA THR A 43 0.54 -0.12 -10.95
C THR A 43 2.05 -0.28 -11.09
N ASN A 44 2.53 -1.20 -11.95
CA ASN A 44 3.96 -1.35 -12.24
C ASN A 44 4.58 -0.06 -12.84
N SER A 45 3.87 0.60 -13.75
CA SER A 45 4.32 1.87 -14.33
C SER A 45 4.49 2.97 -13.27
N VAL A 46 3.54 3.07 -12.34
CA VAL A 46 3.59 4.04 -11.25
C VAL A 46 4.72 3.71 -10.26
N VAL A 47 4.88 2.44 -9.87
CA VAL A 47 5.96 1.99 -8.98
C VAL A 47 7.34 2.27 -9.58
N ASN A 48 7.53 1.98 -10.87
CA ASN A 48 8.79 2.30 -11.56
C ASN A 48 9.07 3.81 -11.56
N LYS A 49 8.03 4.64 -11.69
CA LYS A 49 8.18 6.11 -11.64
C LYS A 49 8.57 6.60 -10.26
N ILE A 50 8.01 6.02 -9.20
CA ILE A 50 8.38 6.28 -7.80
C ILE A 50 9.86 5.97 -7.58
N GLN A 51 10.31 4.76 -7.95
CA GLN A 51 11.70 4.34 -7.80
C GLN A 51 12.66 5.28 -8.54
N LYS A 52 12.33 5.66 -9.78
CA LYS A 52 13.14 6.62 -10.56
C LYS A 52 13.23 8.00 -9.91
N ILE A 53 12.18 8.47 -9.23
CA ILE A 53 12.24 9.74 -8.48
C ILE A 53 13.09 9.59 -7.21
N GLY A 54 13.09 8.40 -6.61
CA GLY A 54 13.85 8.09 -5.39
C GLY A 54 15.35 7.94 -5.59
N GLN A 55 15.82 7.75 -6.81
CA GLN A 55 17.26 7.69 -7.15
C GLN A 55 17.87 9.09 -7.15
N LEU A 56 18.20 9.58 -5.96
CA LEU A 56 18.79 10.89 -5.74
C LEU A 56 20.30 10.79 -5.47
N SER A 57 21.03 11.87 -5.74
CA SER A 57 22.43 12.02 -5.30
C SER A 57 22.50 12.13 -3.78
N GLN A 58 23.65 11.80 -3.19
CA GLN A 58 23.82 11.81 -1.73
C GLN A 58 23.56 13.21 -1.14
N ASP A 59 24.07 14.27 -1.76
CA ASP A 59 23.82 15.64 -1.29
C ASP A 59 22.33 15.98 -1.17
N LYS A 60 21.51 15.49 -2.12
CA LYS A 60 20.06 15.70 -2.09
C LYS A 60 19.39 14.90 -0.99
N VAL A 61 19.88 13.67 -0.74
CA VAL A 61 19.43 12.83 0.37
C VAL A 61 19.72 13.51 1.69
N ASP A 62 20.94 14.01 1.89
CA ASP A 62 21.35 14.67 3.13
C ASP A 62 20.55 15.95 3.39
N ILE A 63 20.29 16.75 2.35
CA ILE A 63 19.40 17.92 2.44
C ILE A 63 17.99 17.51 2.91
N LEU A 64 17.43 16.45 2.33
CA LEU A 64 16.09 15.97 2.70
C LEU A 64 16.04 15.44 4.14
N HIS A 65 17.06 14.70 4.56
CA HIS A 65 17.16 14.15 5.91
C HIS A 65 17.28 15.24 6.96
N ASN A 66 18.20 16.19 6.76
CA ASN A 66 18.38 17.33 7.67
C ASN A 66 17.11 18.18 7.79
N ALA A 67 16.43 18.41 6.66
CA ALA A 67 15.17 19.14 6.66
C ALA A 67 14.03 18.34 7.33
N ALA A 68 14.00 17.02 7.19
CA ALA A 68 13.02 16.16 7.86
C ALA A 68 13.20 16.13 9.38
N GLU A 69 14.45 16.05 9.87
CA GLU A 69 14.76 16.17 11.30
C GLU A 69 14.37 17.56 11.85
N THR A 70 14.67 18.61 11.09
CA THR A 70 14.24 19.99 11.43
C THR A 70 12.71 20.10 11.47
N ALA A 71 12.00 19.43 10.57
CA ALA A 71 10.55 19.41 10.55
C ALA A 71 9.96 18.71 11.80
N LEU A 72 10.58 17.65 12.31
CA LEU A 72 10.15 17.02 13.56
C LEU A 72 10.21 17.99 14.75
N CYS A 73 11.29 18.78 14.85
CA CYS A 73 11.45 19.82 15.87
C CYS A 73 10.43 20.95 15.70
N ASN A 74 10.31 21.52 14.48
CA ASN A 74 9.49 22.70 14.23
C ASN A 74 7.97 22.46 14.37
N THR A 75 7.54 21.20 14.38
CA THR A 75 6.12 20.82 14.40
C THR A 75 5.60 20.42 15.78
N GLY A 76 6.49 20.28 16.78
CA GLY A 76 6.10 19.73 18.07
C GLY A 76 6.06 18.18 18.09
N LEU A 77 6.44 17.50 17.00
CA LEU A 77 6.36 16.04 16.90
C LEU A 77 7.42 15.36 17.77
N LYS A 78 8.61 15.96 17.89
CA LYS A 78 9.70 15.44 18.72
C LYS A 78 9.28 15.35 20.20
N GLU A 79 8.53 16.33 20.68
CA GLU A 79 7.94 16.41 22.02
C GLU A 79 6.83 15.37 22.24
N LYS A 80 6.26 14.85 21.16
CA LYS A 80 5.38 13.67 21.18
C LYS A 80 6.15 12.35 21.10
N GLY A 81 7.48 12.39 21.13
CA GLY A 81 8.35 11.22 21.04
C GLY A 81 8.56 10.72 19.61
N ALA A 82 8.29 11.55 18.60
CA ALA A 82 8.56 11.15 17.22
C ALA A 82 10.05 11.18 16.89
N LYS A 83 10.49 10.19 16.12
CA LYS A 83 11.89 10.05 15.65
C LYS A 83 11.93 9.41 14.27
N ILE A 84 12.95 9.72 13.49
CA ILE A 84 13.24 9.01 12.23
C ILE A 84 14.29 7.94 12.52
N VAL A 85 14.09 6.75 12.00
CA VAL A 85 15.06 5.66 12.04
C VAL A 85 15.36 5.27 10.60
N TYR A 86 16.61 5.51 10.21
CA TYR A 86 17.14 5.14 8.90
C TYR A 86 17.64 3.70 8.94
N LEU A 87 17.10 2.86 8.07
CA LEU A 87 17.41 1.45 7.97
C LEU A 87 18.13 1.14 6.67
N LYS A 88 19.09 0.22 6.75
CA LYS A 88 19.75 -0.40 5.61
C LYS A 88 19.92 -1.89 5.86
N ARG A 89 20.08 -2.63 4.77
CA ARG A 89 20.53 -4.02 4.84
C ARG A 89 22.03 -4.04 5.10
N GLU A 90 22.45 -4.71 6.16
CA GLU A 90 23.87 -4.77 6.52
C GLU A 90 24.64 -5.67 5.56
N ALA A 91 25.94 -5.40 5.41
CA ALA A 91 26.81 -6.22 4.56
C ALA A 91 26.85 -7.67 5.09
N GLY A 92 26.48 -8.63 4.24
CA GLY A 92 26.42 -10.05 4.61
C GLY A 92 25.09 -10.49 5.25
N GLU A 93 24.14 -9.58 5.48
CA GLU A 93 22.78 -9.95 5.90
C GLU A 93 22.07 -10.71 4.77
N ILE A 94 21.76 -11.98 5.01
CA ILE A 94 21.05 -12.81 4.04
C ILE A 94 19.58 -12.35 3.99
N PRO A 95 19.09 -11.85 2.85
CA PRO A 95 17.69 -11.45 2.74
C PRO A 95 16.78 -12.66 2.92
N PRO A 96 15.66 -12.52 3.65
CA PRO A 96 14.69 -13.59 3.73
C PRO A 96 14.10 -13.85 2.34
N PRO A 97 13.42 -15.01 2.13
CA PRO A 97 12.70 -15.28 0.90
C PRO A 97 11.83 -14.10 0.46
N LYS A 98 11.78 -13.81 -0.84
CA LYS A 98 11.06 -12.65 -1.40
C LYS A 98 9.62 -12.52 -0.89
N ILE A 99 8.93 -13.64 -0.68
CA ILE A 99 7.57 -13.65 -0.17
C ILE A 99 7.47 -13.07 1.24
N LEU A 100 8.45 -13.35 2.11
CA LEU A 100 8.52 -12.81 3.47
C LEU A 100 8.94 -11.33 3.47
N ILE A 101 9.82 -10.92 2.56
CA ILE A 101 10.16 -9.49 2.37
C ILE A 101 8.88 -8.71 2.03
N ASN A 102 8.08 -9.21 1.09
CA ASN A 102 6.84 -8.54 0.67
C ASN A 102 5.79 -8.43 1.79
N LEU A 103 5.86 -9.31 2.79
CA LEU A 103 4.99 -9.31 3.95
C LEU A 103 5.55 -8.54 5.15
N SER A 104 6.85 -8.20 5.14
CA SER A 104 7.52 -7.47 6.21
C SER A 104 7.79 -6.01 5.79
N PRO A 105 7.06 -5.03 6.35
CA PRO A 105 7.33 -3.63 6.07
C PRO A 105 8.76 -3.21 6.39
N LEU A 106 9.36 -3.73 7.47
CA LEU A 106 10.73 -3.41 7.87
C LEU A 106 11.76 -3.88 6.84
N GLU A 107 11.61 -5.10 6.31
CA GLU A 107 12.52 -5.62 5.28
C GLU A 107 12.40 -4.82 3.98
N GLN A 108 11.20 -4.31 3.67
CA GLN A 108 11.02 -3.42 2.53
C GLN A 108 11.66 -2.05 2.76
N VAL A 109 11.67 -1.53 3.99
CA VAL A 109 12.38 -0.29 4.31
C VAL A 109 13.89 -0.48 4.12
N LYS A 110 14.47 -1.56 4.67
CA LYS A 110 15.90 -1.88 4.47
C LYS A 110 16.31 -1.99 3.00
N ASP A 111 15.40 -2.51 2.17
CA ASP A 111 15.58 -2.68 0.73
C ASP A 111 15.35 -1.42 -0.10
N GLY A 112 15.05 -0.26 0.50
CA GLY A 112 14.77 0.97 -0.25
C GLY A 112 13.40 0.98 -0.94
N LYS A 113 12.50 0.09 -0.52
CA LYS A 113 11.22 -0.21 -1.18
C LYS A 113 10.01 0.33 -0.42
N ASN A 114 10.18 0.82 0.79
CA ASN A 114 9.07 1.34 1.58
C ASN A 114 9.56 2.38 2.58
N ALA A 115 8.64 3.19 3.07
CA ALA A 115 8.78 4.02 4.25
C ALA A 115 7.44 3.97 4.99
N PHE A 116 7.44 4.13 6.31
CA PHE A 116 6.16 4.19 7.05
C PHE A 116 6.28 4.87 8.41
N TYR A 117 5.20 5.52 8.80
CA TYR A 117 4.95 6.00 10.16
C TYR A 117 4.25 4.95 11.03
N ALA A 118 4.83 4.64 12.19
CA ALA A 118 4.26 3.74 13.18
C ALA A 118 3.32 4.47 14.14
N PHE A 119 2.01 4.29 13.98
CA PHE A 119 1.00 4.88 14.90
C PHE A 119 0.75 4.05 16.17
N LYS A 120 1.38 2.88 16.30
CA LYS A 120 1.32 1.99 17.47
C LYS A 120 2.65 1.23 17.60
N ASP A 121 2.91 0.70 18.79
CA ASP A 121 4.04 -0.19 19.00
C ASP A 121 3.84 -1.48 18.19
N ALA A 122 4.90 -1.96 17.54
CA ALA A 122 4.95 -3.30 16.98
C ALA A 122 5.71 -4.20 17.93
N ILE A 123 5.06 -5.28 18.33
CA ILE A 123 5.57 -6.23 19.31
C ILE A 123 5.75 -7.57 18.59
N ASN A 124 6.91 -8.19 18.78
CA ASN A 124 7.14 -9.53 18.29
C ASN A 124 6.20 -10.49 19.05
N PRO A 125 5.31 -11.24 18.35
CA PRO A 125 4.34 -12.10 19.02
C PRO A 125 4.98 -13.23 19.82
N LEU A 126 6.19 -13.65 19.43
CA LEU A 126 6.94 -14.74 20.07
C LEU A 126 7.77 -14.23 21.24
N THR A 127 8.61 -13.19 21.03
CA THR A 127 9.55 -12.71 22.06
C THR A 127 8.94 -11.66 23.00
N LYS A 128 7.78 -11.09 22.65
CA LYS A 128 7.14 -9.95 23.33
C LYS A 128 7.97 -8.66 23.36
N GLU A 129 9.08 -8.62 22.63
CA GLU A 129 9.92 -7.43 22.52
C GLU A 129 9.30 -6.41 21.55
N VAL A 130 9.53 -5.13 21.84
CA VAL A 130 9.14 -4.03 20.97
C VAL A 130 10.08 -4.01 19.76
N MET A 131 9.56 -4.39 18.59
CA MET A 131 10.28 -4.30 17.32
C MET A 131 10.47 -2.85 16.92
N PHE A 132 9.44 -2.02 17.13
CA PHE A 132 9.54 -0.57 17.03
C PHE A 132 8.41 0.11 17.78
N SER A 133 8.70 1.30 18.32
CA SER A 133 7.75 2.09 19.09
C SER A 133 6.83 2.92 18.21
N LYS A 134 5.66 3.26 18.75
CA LYS A 134 4.78 4.30 18.23
C LYS A 134 5.54 5.61 18.02
N ASN A 135 5.01 6.44 17.13
CA ASN A 135 5.59 7.70 16.67
C ASN A 135 6.95 7.56 15.96
N THR A 136 7.39 6.35 15.61
CA THR A 136 8.61 6.15 14.82
C THR A 136 8.33 6.25 13.33
N ILE A 137 9.15 7.02 12.61
CA ILE A 137 9.17 7.05 11.15
C ILE A 137 10.30 6.14 10.68
N MET A 138 9.95 5.07 9.97
CA MET A 138 10.91 4.14 9.38
C MET A 138 11.24 4.58 7.96
N MET A 139 12.50 4.95 7.73
CA MET A 139 13.00 5.40 6.44
C MET A 139 14.11 4.47 5.94
N PRO A 140 14.20 4.22 4.64
CA PRO A 140 15.43 3.72 4.03
C PRO A 140 16.55 4.76 4.16
N GLU A 141 17.81 4.31 4.21
CA GLU A 141 18.98 5.20 4.31
C GLU A 141 19.16 6.12 3.09
N LYS A 142 18.66 5.75 1.91
CA LYS A 142 18.91 6.50 0.67
C LYS A 142 17.71 6.61 -0.27
N ASP A 143 17.21 5.48 -0.76
CA ASP A 143 16.12 5.48 -1.74
C ASP A 143 14.88 6.13 -1.13
N LEU A 144 14.02 6.76 -1.92
CA LEU A 144 12.74 7.30 -1.42
C LEU A 144 12.85 8.37 -0.30
N SER A 145 14.02 8.96 -0.07
CA SER A 145 14.25 9.97 0.99
C SER A 145 13.22 11.11 0.99
N TYR A 146 12.67 11.46 -0.18
CA TYR A 146 11.64 12.49 -0.32
C TYR A 146 10.31 12.15 0.40
N ILE A 147 10.06 10.88 0.72
CA ILE A 147 8.83 10.41 1.40
C ILE A 147 8.84 10.78 2.89
N ALA A 148 10.00 11.12 3.48
CA ALA A 148 10.09 11.51 4.89
C ALA A 148 9.04 12.56 5.28
N PHE A 149 8.83 13.58 4.45
CA PHE A 149 7.83 14.61 4.67
C PHE A 149 6.39 14.08 4.70
N HIS A 150 6.07 13.09 3.86
CA HIS A 150 4.75 12.45 3.87
C HIS A 150 4.54 11.65 5.16
N GLU A 151 5.56 10.90 5.63
CA GLU A 151 5.49 10.19 6.91
C GLU A 151 5.37 11.13 8.11
N ILE A 152 6.05 12.29 8.07
CA ILE A 152 5.86 13.36 9.05
C ILE A 152 4.41 13.87 9.01
N GLY A 153 3.81 13.96 7.82
CA GLY A 153 2.39 14.25 7.63
C GLY A 153 1.46 13.26 8.36
N HIS A 154 1.76 11.96 8.30
CA HIS A 154 1.06 10.95 9.10
C HIS A 154 1.24 11.16 10.61
N GLY A 155 2.46 11.51 11.04
CA GLY A 155 2.74 11.89 12.42
C GLY A 155 1.89 13.08 12.89
N LEU A 156 1.78 14.11 12.07
CA LEU A 156 0.93 15.27 12.33
C LEU A 156 -0.57 14.92 12.38
N ASN A 157 -1.03 14.04 11.49
CA ASN A 157 -2.40 13.54 11.52
C ASN A 157 -2.70 12.81 12.84
N HIS A 158 -1.79 11.95 13.28
CA HIS A 158 -1.98 11.13 14.48
C HIS A 158 -2.00 11.97 15.77
N ASN A 159 -1.00 12.84 15.91
CA ASN A 159 -0.72 13.52 17.17
C ASN A 159 -1.53 14.81 17.35
N PHE A 160 -1.81 15.53 16.26
CA PHE A 160 -2.38 16.88 16.32
C PHE A 160 -3.72 17.04 15.62
N SER A 161 -4.28 15.98 15.00
CA SER A 161 -5.59 16.05 14.33
C SER A 161 -6.55 14.98 14.84
N LYS A 162 -7.70 15.39 15.38
CA LYS A 162 -8.78 14.45 15.75
C LYS A 162 -9.28 13.68 14.53
N LEU A 163 -9.54 14.40 13.43
CA LEU A 163 -9.95 13.79 12.15
C LEU A 163 -8.89 12.83 11.62
N GLY A 164 -7.62 13.26 11.53
CA GLY A 164 -6.53 12.42 11.05
C GLY A 164 -6.39 11.12 11.85
N ARG A 165 -6.47 11.20 13.19
CA ARG A 165 -6.45 10.03 14.07
C ARG A 165 -7.63 9.08 13.83
N ILE A 166 -8.83 9.61 13.62
CA ILE A 166 -10.02 8.81 13.30
C ILE A 166 -9.82 8.08 11.97
N LEU A 167 -9.38 8.79 10.93
CA LEU A 167 -9.15 8.22 9.60
C LEU A 167 -8.09 7.10 9.63
N GLN A 168 -6.99 7.28 10.38
CA GLN A 168 -5.97 6.24 10.57
C GLN A 168 -6.54 4.98 11.23
N LYS A 169 -7.38 5.14 12.26
CA LYS A 169 -8.06 4.00 12.93
C LYS A 169 -9.04 3.30 12.00
N MET A 170 -9.69 4.04 11.10
CA MET A 170 -10.64 3.50 10.14
C MET A 170 -9.99 2.73 8.98
N ARG A 171 -8.69 2.93 8.73
CA ARG A 171 -7.98 2.33 7.57
C ARG A 171 -8.20 0.82 7.44
N ASN A 172 -7.89 0.05 8.48
CA ASN A 172 -7.99 -1.42 8.42
C ASN A 172 -9.44 -1.92 8.41
N PRO A 173 -10.35 -1.45 9.29
CA PRO A 173 -11.75 -1.84 9.23
C PRO A 173 -12.39 -1.57 7.88
N MET A 174 -12.12 -0.39 7.31
CA MET A 174 -12.75 0.00 6.07
C MET A 174 -12.18 -0.72 4.85
N MET A 175 -10.88 -1.01 4.85
CA MET A 175 -10.27 -1.89 3.85
C MET A 175 -10.86 -3.31 3.93
N ALA A 176 -11.07 -3.84 5.14
CA ALA A 176 -11.74 -5.12 5.33
C ALA A 176 -13.19 -5.09 4.80
N ILE A 177 -13.94 -4.01 5.05
CA ILE A 177 -15.28 -3.83 4.50
C ILE A 177 -15.24 -3.83 2.97
N ALA A 178 -14.32 -3.08 2.36
CA ALA A 178 -14.17 -3.01 0.91
C ALA A 178 -13.89 -4.39 0.28
N GLY A 179 -12.99 -5.18 0.87
CA GLY A 179 -12.69 -6.54 0.42
C GLY A 179 -13.86 -7.51 0.62
N ASN A 180 -14.56 -7.42 1.75
CA ASN A 180 -15.68 -8.31 2.06
C ASN A 180 -16.92 -8.05 1.19
N ILE A 181 -17.12 -6.83 0.67
CA ILE A 181 -18.19 -6.56 -0.29
C ILE A 181 -18.02 -7.41 -1.57
N ALA A 182 -16.80 -7.50 -2.10
CA ALA A 182 -16.50 -8.34 -3.26
C ALA A 182 -16.79 -9.81 -2.96
N LEU A 183 -16.34 -10.31 -1.81
CA LEU A 183 -16.54 -11.70 -1.40
C LEU A 183 -18.03 -12.03 -1.21
N PHE A 184 -18.75 -11.17 -0.50
CA PHE A 184 -20.20 -11.26 -0.32
C PHE A 184 -20.91 -11.34 -1.67
N CYS A 185 -20.52 -10.50 -2.63
CA CYS A 185 -21.10 -10.50 -3.96
C CYS A 185 -20.76 -11.76 -4.79
N ALA A 186 -19.60 -12.37 -4.56
CA ALA A 186 -19.22 -13.63 -5.23
C ALA A 186 -20.11 -14.82 -4.79
N PHE A 187 -20.50 -14.85 -3.51
CA PHE A 187 -21.26 -15.96 -2.93
C PHE A 187 -22.78 -15.77 -2.92
N THR A 188 -23.26 -14.56 -3.12
CA THR A 188 -24.71 -14.28 -3.10
C THR A 188 -25.30 -14.16 -4.51
N LYS A 189 -26.64 -14.12 -4.57
CA LYS A 189 -27.42 -13.68 -5.73
C LYS A 189 -28.53 -12.74 -5.26
N ASN A 190 -29.00 -11.87 -6.16
CA ASN A 190 -30.14 -11.02 -5.87
C ASN A 190 -31.34 -11.91 -5.51
N ALA A 191 -32.03 -11.56 -4.43
CA ALA A 191 -33.33 -12.15 -4.12
C ALA A 191 -34.32 -11.72 -5.20
N LYS A 192 -35.08 -12.69 -5.72
CA LYS A 192 -36.24 -12.44 -6.56
C LYS A 192 -37.47 -12.38 -5.66
N GLN A 193 -38.45 -11.58 -6.07
CA GLN A 193 -39.75 -11.56 -5.40
C GLN A 193 -40.48 -12.88 -5.69
N GLU A 194 -41.05 -13.51 -4.67
CA GLU A 194 -41.98 -14.63 -4.86
C GLU A 194 -43.38 -14.07 -5.14
N GLU A 195 -44.19 -14.77 -5.93
CA GLU A 195 -45.54 -14.32 -6.25
C GLU A 195 -46.33 -14.02 -4.97
N GLY A 196 -46.93 -12.83 -4.92
CA GLY A 196 -47.75 -12.37 -3.80
C GLY A 196 -46.99 -12.01 -2.52
N LYS A 197 -45.65 -12.06 -2.49
CA LYS A 197 -44.86 -11.72 -1.29
C LYS A 197 -43.82 -10.65 -1.58
N ASP A 198 -43.79 -9.61 -0.77
CA ASP A 198 -42.73 -8.60 -0.84
C ASP A 198 -41.39 -9.11 -0.32
N LEU A 199 -40.30 -8.50 -0.81
CA LEU A 199 -38.97 -8.76 -0.27
C LEU A 199 -38.88 -8.30 1.20
N THR A 200 -38.34 -9.18 2.05
CA THR A 200 -37.97 -8.84 3.43
C THR A 200 -36.91 -7.73 3.47
N THR A 201 -36.81 -7.03 4.60
CA THR A 201 -35.78 -5.99 4.81
C THR A 201 -34.37 -6.52 4.56
N GLY A 202 -34.05 -7.73 5.02
CA GLY A 202 -32.74 -8.36 4.77
C GLY A 202 -32.47 -8.62 3.28
N GLN A 203 -33.47 -9.05 2.52
CA GLN A 203 -33.35 -9.23 1.06
C GLN A 203 -33.15 -7.89 0.34
N LYS A 204 -33.87 -6.83 0.75
CA LYS A 204 -33.70 -5.48 0.22
C LYS A 204 -32.28 -4.96 0.46
N VAL A 205 -31.76 -5.10 1.68
CA VAL A 205 -30.36 -4.71 2.03
C VAL A 205 -29.34 -5.51 1.22
N LYS A 206 -29.50 -6.84 1.12
CA LYS A 206 -28.64 -7.69 0.30
C LYS A 206 -28.61 -7.22 -1.16
N ASN A 207 -29.78 -7.00 -1.76
CA ASN A 207 -29.90 -6.56 -3.14
C ASN A 207 -29.28 -5.16 -3.31
N PHE A 208 -29.47 -4.25 -2.35
CA PHE A 208 -28.85 -2.93 -2.36
C PHE A 208 -27.31 -3.01 -2.36
N VAL A 209 -26.73 -3.83 -1.48
CA VAL A 209 -25.28 -4.03 -1.40
C VAL A 209 -24.74 -4.59 -2.72
N ARG A 210 -25.38 -5.62 -3.29
CA ARG A 210 -24.96 -6.20 -4.58
C ARG A 210 -25.04 -5.17 -5.72
N ASN A 211 -26.17 -4.47 -5.82
CA ASN A 211 -26.41 -3.52 -6.91
C ASN A 211 -25.49 -2.28 -6.82
N ASN A 212 -24.96 -1.97 -5.63
CA ASN A 212 -24.05 -0.86 -5.39
C ASN A 212 -22.64 -1.29 -5.03
N ALA A 213 -22.26 -2.56 -5.25
CA ALA A 213 -21.02 -3.15 -4.74
C ALA A 213 -19.77 -2.32 -5.07
N GLY A 214 -19.63 -1.86 -6.32
CA GLY A 214 -18.51 -1.01 -6.73
C GLY A 214 -18.49 0.34 -6.00
N LYS A 215 -19.64 1.01 -5.90
CA LYS A 215 -19.76 2.32 -5.22
C LYS A 215 -19.47 2.19 -3.72
N LEU A 216 -20.03 1.18 -3.06
CA LEU A 216 -19.83 0.94 -1.63
C LEU A 216 -18.39 0.56 -1.33
N SER A 217 -17.75 -0.23 -2.19
CA SER A 217 -16.34 -0.59 -2.03
C SER A 217 -15.42 0.62 -2.22
N PHE A 218 -15.70 1.49 -3.20
CA PHE A 218 -14.97 2.76 -3.34
C PHE A 218 -15.19 3.68 -2.14
N ALA A 219 -16.44 3.85 -1.71
CA ALA A 219 -16.80 4.66 -0.55
C ALA A 219 -16.10 4.18 0.72
N ALA A 220 -15.96 2.86 0.87
CA ALA A 220 -15.21 2.27 1.96
C ALA A 220 -13.72 2.65 1.92
N MET A 221 -13.14 2.93 0.76
CA MET A 221 -11.73 3.36 0.67
C MET A 221 -11.52 4.86 0.95
N LEU A 222 -12.59 5.67 1.01
CA LEU A 222 -12.48 7.13 1.19
C LEU A 222 -11.70 7.54 2.46
N PRO A 223 -11.93 6.94 3.64
CA PRO A 223 -11.18 7.34 4.84
C PRO A 223 -9.67 7.20 4.68
N MET A 224 -9.23 6.14 3.98
CA MET A 224 -7.81 5.94 3.67
C MET A 224 -7.30 7.00 2.68
N LEU A 225 -8.02 7.24 1.59
CA LEU A 225 -7.64 8.26 0.60
C LEU A 225 -7.53 9.66 1.22
N LEU A 226 -8.47 10.01 2.10
CA LEU A 226 -8.44 11.29 2.81
C LEU A 226 -7.22 11.39 3.73
N GLU A 227 -6.88 10.33 4.45
CA GLU A 227 -5.73 10.31 5.35
C GLU A 227 -4.40 10.45 4.60
N GLU A 228 -4.21 9.67 3.54
CA GLU A 228 -3.05 9.72 2.63
C GLU A 228 -2.91 11.10 1.96
N GLY A 229 -4.04 11.68 1.54
CA GLY A 229 -4.08 13.04 0.98
C GLY A 229 -3.72 14.11 2.01
N MET A 230 -4.23 14.00 3.24
CA MET A 230 -3.90 14.91 4.35
C MET A 230 -2.42 14.82 4.73
N ALA A 231 -1.86 13.62 4.80
CA ALA A 231 -0.44 13.39 5.08
C ALA A 231 0.43 14.03 4.00
N THR A 232 0.12 13.76 2.73
CA THR A 232 0.79 14.37 1.57
C THR A 232 0.72 15.90 1.60
N TYR A 233 -0.44 16.48 1.87
CA TYR A 233 -0.61 17.93 1.93
C TYR A 233 0.21 18.57 3.06
N LYS A 234 0.14 18.02 4.27
CA LYS A 234 0.89 18.53 5.42
C LYS A 234 2.40 18.39 5.22
N GLY A 235 2.84 17.24 4.69
CA GLY A 235 4.23 16.99 4.34
C GLY A 235 4.75 18.01 3.32
N GLN A 236 4.00 18.25 2.25
CA GLN A 236 4.36 19.25 1.24
C GLN A 236 4.46 20.66 1.85
N LYS A 237 3.52 21.04 2.71
CA LYS A 237 3.55 22.36 3.37
C LYS A 237 4.80 22.56 4.23
N LEU A 238 5.35 21.49 4.82
CA LEU A 238 6.62 21.54 5.54
C LEU A 238 7.81 21.60 4.58
N ALA A 239 7.80 20.79 3.53
CA ALA A 239 8.82 20.79 2.49
C ALA A 239 8.97 22.19 1.86
N ASP A 240 7.86 22.85 1.51
CA ASP A 240 7.85 24.19 0.92
C ASP A 240 8.47 25.27 1.84
N LYS A 241 8.47 25.04 3.17
CA LYS A 241 9.05 25.96 4.16
C LYS A 241 10.52 25.71 4.44
N LEU A 242 10.97 24.47 4.31
CA LEU A 242 12.29 24.03 4.79
C LEU A 242 13.27 23.73 3.67
N LEU A 243 12.78 23.58 2.44
CA LEU A 243 13.57 23.23 1.28
C LEU A 243 13.54 24.36 0.24
N THR A 244 14.53 24.35 -0.65
CA THR A 244 14.48 25.14 -1.88
C THR A 244 13.32 24.67 -2.77
N LYS A 245 12.85 25.54 -3.68
CA LYS A 245 11.74 25.22 -4.59
C LYS A 245 11.97 23.92 -5.38
N ASP A 246 13.20 23.68 -5.83
CA ASP A 246 13.55 22.47 -6.59
C ASP A 246 13.46 21.21 -5.73
N MET A 247 13.95 21.26 -4.50
CA MET A 247 13.89 20.14 -3.55
C MET A 247 12.45 19.87 -3.10
N ALA A 248 11.67 20.92 -2.82
CA ALA A 248 10.25 20.80 -2.49
C ALA A 248 9.43 20.23 -3.66
N LYS A 249 9.81 20.51 -4.91
CA LYS A 249 9.20 19.93 -6.12
C LYS A 249 9.48 18.43 -6.26
N ILE A 250 10.65 17.95 -5.83
CA ILE A 250 10.95 16.51 -5.77
C ILE A 250 10.00 15.81 -4.80
N VAL A 251 9.86 16.35 -3.58
CA VAL A 251 8.88 15.87 -2.58
C VAL A 251 7.48 15.86 -3.18
N SER A 252 7.07 16.95 -3.81
CA SER A 252 5.72 17.07 -4.41
C SER A 252 5.47 16.01 -5.48
N LYS A 253 6.41 15.85 -6.41
CA LYS A 253 6.28 14.89 -7.52
C LYS A 253 6.24 13.47 -7.00
N GLY A 254 7.15 13.12 -6.09
CA GLY A 254 7.25 11.77 -5.54
C GLY A 254 6.02 11.39 -4.72
N THR A 255 5.60 12.25 -3.81
CA THR A 255 4.44 11.98 -2.92
C THR A 255 3.11 12.01 -3.67
N LYS A 256 2.91 12.87 -4.68
CA LYS A 256 1.72 12.83 -5.54
C LYS A 256 1.62 11.56 -6.37
N VAL A 257 2.75 11.08 -6.91
CA VAL A 257 2.79 9.81 -7.65
C VAL A 257 2.52 8.64 -6.71
N ALA A 258 3.05 8.66 -5.48
CA ALA A 258 2.68 7.68 -4.45
C ALA A 258 1.19 7.77 -4.09
N TYR A 259 0.63 8.96 -3.89
CA TYR A 259 -0.79 9.12 -3.61
C TYR A 259 -1.69 8.52 -4.71
N LEU A 260 -1.28 8.65 -5.97
CA LEU A 260 -1.98 8.06 -7.11
C LEU A 260 -2.09 6.53 -7.01
N THR A 261 -1.14 5.83 -6.38
CA THR A 261 -1.26 4.37 -6.20
C THR A 261 -2.44 4.00 -5.32
N TYR A 262 -2.75 4.82 -4.31
CA TYR A 262 -3.91 4.61 -3.44
C TYR A 262 -5.23 4.82 -4.19
N ILE A 263 -5.31 5.86 -5.04
CA ILE A 263 -6.48 6.11 -5.89
C ILE A 263 -6.69 4.94 -6.85
N ILE A 264 -5.63 4.49 -7.52
CA ILE A 264 -5.69 3.34 -8.43
C ILE A 264 -6.14 2.09 -7.67
N GLY A 265 -5.61 1.85 -6.46
CA GLY A 265 -6.03 0.72 -5.62
C GLY A 265 -7.52 0.77 -5.25
N ALA A 266 -8.03 1.94 -4.84
CA ALA A 266 -9.44 2.12 -4.52
C ALA A 266 -10.35 1.88 -5.74
N LEU A 267 -9.98 2.42 -6.91
CA LEU A 267 -10.71 2.18 -8.16
C LEU A 267 -10.65 0.70 -8.56
N SER A 268 -9.51 0.05 -8.37
CA SER A 268 -9.33 -1.36 -8.67
C SER A 268 -10.28 -2.25 -7.86
N ILE A 269 -10.38 -2.02 -6.55
CA ILE A 269 -11.29 -2.76 -5.67
C ILE A 269 -12.75 -2.51 -6.07
N ALA A 270 -13.10 -1.26 -6.40
CA ALA A 270 -14.45 -0.89 -6.84
C ALA A 270 -14.83 -1.59 -8.15
N THR A 271 -13.95 -1.54 -9.15
CA THR A 271 -14.15 -2.21 -10.44
C THR A 271 -14.27 -3.72 -10.28
N THR A 272 -13.44 -4.35 -9.45
CA THR A 272 -13.53 -5.80 -9.19
C THR A 272 -14.80 -6.18 -8.46
N SER A 273 -15.24 -5.39 -7.48
CA SER A 273 -16.49 -5.66 -6.78
C SER A 273 -17.69 -5.60 -7.73
N PHE A 274 -17.71 -4.61 -8.63
CA PHE A 274 -18.71 -4.52 -9.70
C PHE A 274 -18.64 -5.70 -10.68
N ALA A 275 -17.45 -6.02 -11.18
CA ALA A 275 -17.25 -7.11 -12.13
C ALA A 275 -17.64 -8.47 -11.53
N THR A 276 -17.36 -8.68 -10.24
CA THR A 276 -17.72 -9.91 -9.51
C THR A 276 -19.23 -10.14 -9.53
N VAL A 277 -20.03 -9.08 -9.31
CA VAL A 277 -21.51 -9.18 -9.41
C VAL A 277 -21.93 -9.60 -10.82
N LYS A 278 -21.39 -8.94 -11.85
CA LYS A 278 -21.75 -9.23 -13.26
C LYS A 278 -21.36 -10.65 -13.69
N ILE A 279 -20.16 -11.09 -13.34
CA ILE A 279 -19.69 -12.45 -13.62
C ILE A 279 -20.56 -13.47 -12.89
N LYS A 280 -20.86 -13.24 -11.60
CA LYS A 280 -21.70 -14.12 -10.81
C LYS A 280 -23.09 -14.27 -11.42
N ASP A 281 -23.73 -13.15 -11.78
CA ASP A 281 -25.06 -13.15 -12.37
C ASP A 281 -25.06 -13.88 -13.72
N TYR A 282 -24.04 -13.67 -14.57
CA TYR A 282 -23.88 -14.40 -15.83
C TYR A 282 -23.74 -15.91 -15.61
N LEU A 283 -22.92 -16.34 -14.64
CA LEU A 283 -22.71 -17.76 -14.33
C LEU A 283 -23.98 -18.42 -13.78
N VAL A 284 -24.76 -17.70 -12.96
CA VAL A 284 -26.05 -18.18 -12.45
C VAL A 284 -27.04 -18.33 -13.59
N ALA A 285 -27.21 -17.32 -14.44
CA ALA A 285 -28.10 -17.37 -15.59
C ALA A 285 -27.73 -18.51 -16.56
N LYS A 286 -26.43 -18.69 -16.84
CA LYS A 286 -25.93 -19.80 -17.67
C LYS A 286 -26.23 -21.17 -17.07
N LYS A 287 -26.22 -21.31 -15.74
CA LYS A 287 -26.55 -22.56 -15.05
C LYS A 287 -28.06 -22.83 -15.08
N GLU A 288 -28.88 -21.81 -14.81
CA GLU A 288 -30.34 -21.89 -14.87
C GLU A 288 -30.81 -22.26 -16.29
N ASN A 289 -30.28 -21.62 -17.35
CA ASN A 289 -30.60 -21.98 -18.74
C ASN A 289 -30.16 -23.41 -19.14
N LYS A 290 -29.08 -23.94 -18.53
CA LYS A 290 -28.62 -25.30 -18.79
C LYS A 290 -29.43 -26.37 -18.04
N SER A 291 -30.03 -26.03 -16.89
CA SER A 291 -30.94 -26.95 -16.20
C SER A 291 -32.25 -27.09 -16.96
N ASP A 292 -32.77 -25.99 -17.52
CA ASP A 292 -34.04 -26.00 -18.23
C ASP A 292 -33.97 -26.82 -19.54
N ASN A 293 -32.82 -26.77 -20.24
CA ASN A 293 -32.58 -27.59 -21.44
C ASN A 293 -32.25 -29.08 -21.16
N LYS A 294 -32.17 -29.50 -19.90
CA LYS A 294 -31.99 -30.93 -19.52
C LYS A 294 -33.29 -31.60 -19.09
N VAL A 295 -34.40 -30.84 -19.03
CA VAL A 295 -35.75 -31.37 -18.80
C VAL A 295 -36.44 -31.49 -20.17
N VAL A 296 -35.99 -32.44 -20.98
CA VAL A 296 -36.68 -32.93 -22.20
C VAL A 296 -36.50 -34.44 -22.24
#